data_AF-A0A5K7YPD0-F1
#
_entry.id   AF-A0A5K7YPD0-F1
#
_cell.length_a   1.000
_cell.length_b   1.000
_cell.length_c   1.000
_cell.angle_alpha   90.00
_cell.angle_beta   90.00
_cell.angle_gamma   90.00
#
_symmetry.space_group_name_H-M   'P 1'
#
loop_
_entity.id
_entity.type
_entity.pdbx_description
1 polymer ?
#
loop_
_entity_poly.entity_id
_entity_poly.type
_entity_poly.pdbx_seq_one_letter_code
_entity_poly.pdbx_strand_id
1 'polypeptide(L)'
;MAAYPHTLKSQAEAALDDPHFDFIATYHAVADLRRLAQKHPGVLDEGTLFALERLLQSSAFRKIRQSYFLFREAASVMTDIAIMPGGNGLGAKALASLHRMLAKTGGSAHRGVAEALGGLPVAIRGPQVKNGPSMTPPAISWAQLISQNRLTATGPPRYIGRSLVVQTSEGSHLLVVKLAKKTDTAAGLEKEIRWMEMLKKADYAVDRRFHIPRPLWGGSRRVFRINGLPLNPSGTVHRHPDGLAIAFVAHRDYFVYPNGQRIDTSSAREMLARNAFLLGRLAAKGVIHDAPIPLFHNRTQRLRRDDQGRYQWFRSGRLDQWLSSCAFPNLGLSGLRDFEHLESLDGGGRRLYRHIGSHFFSLLLVAGSHFRCRDKTRVGLDKNRQPVDTRDLFDKPMLKAMVGDVFDEYFSGFTGLSPAGPLPVDLDRLTDRMIEEMGVDRYMTELLRRTDQNGLTDSEFIAFLKTRGYDANQLAGLKRGEKDILITSGPHLGDFNRQISLPELIEGVAAMSAVCIAGRFTATQSSSGKVCRAT
;
A
#
# COMPACT_ATOMS: atom_id res chain seq x y z
N MET A 1 -19.53 -0.04 -49.05
CA MET A 1 -19.60 -0.64 -47.69
C MET A 1 -18.80 0.13 -46.61
N ALA A 2 -18.15 1.27 -46.90
CA ALA A 2 -17.39 2.03 -45.90
C ALA A 2 -18.23 2.91 -44.94
N ALA A 3 -19.55 3.04 -45.13
CA ALA A 3 -20.40 3.95 -44.36
C ALA A 3 -20.73 3.45 -42.94
N TYR A 4 -20.79 2.12 -42.73
CA TYR A 4 -21.33 1.55 -41.49
C TYR A 4 -20.53 1.94 -40.22
N PRO A 5 -19.18 1.90 -40.18
CA PRO A 5 -18.43 2.32 -38.99
C PRO A 5 -18.60 3.80 -38.64
N HIS A 6 -18.67 4.68 -39.64
CA HIS A 6 -18.85 6.12 -39.43
C HIS A 6 -20.28 6.49 -39.02
N THR A 7 -21.29 5.81 -39.56
CA THR A 7 -22.68 5.96 -39.10
C THR A 7 -22.85 5.49 -37.66
N LEU A 8 -22.31 4.31 -37.31
CA LEU A 8 -22.37 3.79 -35.95
C LEU A 8 -21.64 4.72 -34.96
N LYS A 9 -20.45 5.23 -35.34
CA LYS A 9 -19.73 6.25 -34.57
C LYS A 9 -20.62 7.46 -34.27
N SER A 10 -21.20 8.05 -35.30
CA SER A 10 -22.00 9.28 -35.17
C SER A 10 -23.24 9.08 -34.30
N GLN A 11 -23.92 7.94 -34.45
CA GLN A 11 -25.07 7.57 -33.60
C GLN A 11 -24.65 7.38 -32.15
N ALA A 12 -23.53 6.69 -31.91
CA ALA A 12 -23.05 6.46 -30.56
C ALA A 12 -22.61 7.77 -29.88
N GLU A 13 -21.93 8.67 -30.59
CA GLU A 13 -21.53 10.00 -30.09
C GLU A 13 -22.76 10.85 -29.72
N ALA A 14 -23.77 10.89 -30.58
CA ALA A 14 -25.02 11.60 -30.29
C ALA A 14 -25.72 11.05 -29.04
N ALA A 15 -25.72 9.72 -28.85
CA ALA A 15 -26.33 9.07 -27.69
C ALA A 15 -25.62 9.34 -26.36
N LEU A 16 -24.37 9.84 -26.37
CA LEU A 16 -23.67 10.23 -25.14
C LEU A 16 -24.13 11.60 -24.62
N ASP A 17 -24.60 12.46 -25.51
CA ASP A 17 -24.93 13.86 -25.24
C ASP A 17 -26.43 14.14 -25.13
N ASP A 18 -27.27 13.25 -25.66
CA ASP A 18 -28.73 13.42 -25.67
C ASP A 18 -29.35 13.01 -24.31
N PRO A 19 -30.02 13.94 -23.60
CA PRO A 19 -30.61 13.69 -22.29
C PRO A 19 -31.79 12.71 -22.31
N HIS A 20 -32.31 12.34 -23.48
CA HIS A 20 -33.39 11.36 -23.61
C HIS A 20 -32.91 9.91 -23.53
N PHE A 21 -31.61 9.65 -23.68
CA PHE A 21 -31.08 8.29 -23.51
C PHE A 21 -30.87 7.95 -22.04
N ASP A 22 -31.37 6.77 -21.67
CA ASP A 22 -31.16 6.22 -20.34
C ASP A 22 -29.76 5.59 -20.19
N PHE A 23 -29.46 5.15 -18.97
CA PHE A 23 -28.18 4.52 -18.64
C PHE A 23 -27.82 3.33 -19.57
N ILE A 24 -28.79 2.51 -19.95
CA ILE A 24 -28.56 1.31 -20.75
C ILE A 24 -28.19 1.71 -22.18
N ALA A 25 -28.93 2.65 -22.77
CA ALA A 25 -28.64 3.17 -24.10
C ALA A 25 -27.26 3.83 -24.16
N THR A 26 -26.92 4.70 -23.20
CA THR A 26 -25.58 5.31 -23.13
C THR A 26 -24.48 4.26 -22.94
N TYR A 27 -24.71 3.22 -22.14
CA TYR A 27 -23.74 2.12 -21.96
C TYR A 27 -23.50 1.36 -23.27
N HIS A 28 -24.55 1.05 -24.02
CA HIS A 28 -24.41 0.40 -25.33
C HIS A 28 -23.67 1.27 -26.33
N ALA A 29 -23.95 2.58 -26.38
CA ALA A 29 -23.23 3.53 -27.23
C ALA A 29 -21.72 3.53 -26.92
N VAL A 30 -21.34 3.57 -25.64
CA VAL A 30 -19.94 3.46 -25.22
C VAL A 30 -19.32 2.11 -25.63
N ALA A 31 -20.04 1.01 -25.47
CA ALA A 31 -19.57 -0.31 -25.86
C ALA A 31 -19.35 -0.42 -27.38
N ASP A 32 -20.20 0.22 -28.19
CA ASP A 32 -20.04 0.29 -29.64
C ASP A 32 -18.82 1.14 -30.02
N LEU A 33 -18.61 2.29 -29.38
CA LEU A 33 -17.37 3.08 -29.56
C LEU A 33 -16.12 2.27 -29.19
N ARG A 34 -16.17 1.47 -28.12
CA ARG A 34 -15.05 0.59 -27.76
C ARG A 34 -14.79 -0.47 -28.83
N ARG A 35 -15.85 -1.09 -29.35
CA ARG A 35 -15.75 -2.07 -30.43
C ARG A 35 -15.14 -1.45 -31.69
N LEU A 36 -15.53 -0.21 -32.02
CA LEU A 36 -14.93 0.56 -33.11
C LEU A 36 -13.44 0.85 -32.86
N ALA A 37 -13.07 1.26 -31.64
CA ALA A 37 -11.66 1.45 -31.26
C ALA A 37 -10.83 0.19 -31.52
N GLN A 38 -11.35 -0.98 -31.16
CA GLN A 38 -10.61 -2.24 -31.26
C GLN A 38 -10.58 -2.82 -32.68
N LYS A 39 -11.66 -2.70 -33.45
CA LYS A 39 -11.81 -3.36 -34.76
C LYS A 39 -11.51 -2.46 -35.96
N HIS A 40 -11.67 -1.14 -35.81
CA HIS A 40 -11.52 -0.17 -36.89
C HIS A 40 -10.63 1.00 -36.45
N PRO A 41 -9.33 0.74 -36.23
CA PRO A 41 -8.36 1.78 -35.84
C PRO A 41 -8.36 2.90 -36.89
N GLY A 42 -8.67 4.13 -36.47
CA GLY A 42 -8.75 5.31 -37.34
C GLY A 42 -10.17 5.85 -37.59
N VAL A 43 -11.23 5.14 -37.17
CA VAL A 43 -12.60 5.68 -37.25
C VAL A 43 -12.87 6.72 -36.16
N LEU A 44 -12.29 6.53 -34.97
CA LEU A 44 -12.47 7.46 -33.84
C LEU A 44 -11.57 8.68 -33.99
N ASP A 45 -12.07 9.84 -33.55
CA ASP A 45 -11.42 11.14 -33.73
C ASP A 45 -11.52 12.00 -32.47
N GLU A 46 -11.16 13.28 -32.58
CA GLU A 46 -11.22 14.24 -31.47
C GLU A 46 -12.65 14.53 -31.01
N GLY A 47 -13.64 14.40 -31.91
CA GLY A 47 -15.06 14.50 -31.56
C GLY A 47 -15.46 13.38 -30.60
N THR A 48 -14.95 12.17 -30.84
CA THR A 48 -15.16 11.03 -29.92
C THR A 48 -14.58 11.32 -28.53
N LEU A 49 -13.35 11.86 -28.47
CA LEU A 49 -12.72 12.20 -27.19
C LEU A 49 -13.54 13.26 -26.44
N PHE A 50 -14.01 14.28 -27.14
CA PHE A 50 -14.83 15.34 -26.53
C PHE A 50 -16.15 14.80 -25.96
N ALA A 51 -16.86 13.95 -26.70
CA ALA A 51 -18.10 13.32 -26.23
C ALA A 51 -17.86 12.46 -24.97
N LEU A 52 -16.78 11.67 -24.95
CA LEU A 52 -16.40 10.85 -23.79
C LEU A 52 -15.99 11.71 -22.58
N GLU A 53 -15.25 12.82 -22.79
CA GLU A 53 -14.92 13.77 -21.72
C GLU A 53 -16.17 14.39 -21.10
N ARG A 54 -17.17 14.76 -21.91
CA ARG A 54 -18.46 15.29 -21.44
C ARG A 54 -19.21 14.24 -20.61
N LEU A 55 -19.30 13.01 -21.10
CA LEU A 55 -19.92 11.91 -20.37
C LEU A 55 -19.27 11.70 -18.99
N LEU A 56 -17.93 11.66 -18.93
CA LEU A 56 -17.18 11.46 -17.68
C LEU A 56 -17.39 12.58 -16.65
N GLN A 57 -17.66 13.80 -17.11
CA GLN A 57 -17.96 14.96 -16.25
C GLN A 57 -19.44 15.05 -15.86
N SER A 58 -20.31 14.32 -16.56
CA SER A 58 -21.75 14.39 -16.36
C SER A 58 -22.17 13.98 -14.95
N SER A 59 -23.13 14.71 -14.40
CA SER A 59 -23.78 14.36 -13.14
C SER A 59 -25.00 13.45 -13.31
N ALA A 60 -25.45 13.23 -14.55
CA ALA A 60 -26.71 12.54 -14.88
C ALA A 60 -26.80 11.14 -14.25
N PHE A 61 -25.69 10.40 -14.22
CA PHE A 61 -25.68 9.02 -13.74
C PHE A 61 -25.17 8.85 -12.31
N ARG A 62 -24.87 9.93 -11.57
CA ARG A 62 -24.25 9.83 -10.23
C ARG A 62 -25.06 9.03 -9.22
N LYS A 63 -26.39 9.07 -9.32
CA LYS A 63 -27.31 8.34 -8.42
C LYS A 63 -27.47 6.85 -8.79
N ILE A 64 -27.00 6.44 -9.96
CA ILE A 64 -27.10 5.06 -10.42
C ILE A 64 -25.97 4.25 -9.79
N ARG A 65 -26.33 3.21 -9.03
CA ARG A 65 -25.38 2.32 -8.34
C ARG A 65 -24.32 1.71 -9.27
N GLN A 66 -24.69 1.47 -10.52
CA GLN A 66 -23.85 0.86 -11.55
C GLN A 66 -23.08 1.87 -12.42
N SER A 67 -23.18 3.18 -12.15
CA SER A 67 -22.53 4.25 -12.92
C SER A 67 -21.02 4.07 -13.12
N TYR A 68 -20.34 3.45 -12.16
CA TYR A 68 -18.92 3.12 -12.27
C TYR A 68 -18.61 2.27 -13.51
N PHE A 69 -19.46 1.31 -13.88
CA PHE A 69 -19.21 0.47 -15.05
C PHE A 69 -19.26 1.27 -16.35
N LEU A 70 -20.22 2.18 -16.49
CA LEU A 70 -20.32 3.09 -17.63
C LEU A 70 -19.08 3.98 -17.75
N PHE A 71 -18.71 4.67 -16.67
CA PHE A 71 -17.56 5.57 -16.71
C PHE A 71 -16.23 4.83 -16.93
N ARG A 72 -16.07 3.65 -16.35
CA ARG A 72 -14.90 2.80 -16.62
C ARG A 72 -14.85 2.36 -18.08
N GLU A 73 -15.99 2.01 -18.66
CA GLU A 73 -16.06 1.62 -20.07
C GLU A 73 -15.72 2.80 -20.98
N ALA A 74 -16.25 3.99 -20.69
CA ALA A 74 -15.95 5.22 -21.42
C ALA A 74 -14.47 5.58 -21.37
N ALA A 75 -13.86 5.53 -20.17
CA ALA A 75 -12.43 5.73 -20.01
C ALA A 75 -11.60 4.63 -20.71
N SER A 76 -12.13 3.40 -20.79
CA SER A 76 -11.46 2.30 -21.49
C SER A 76 -11.42 2.51 -23.01
N VAL A 77 -12.44 3.15 -23.61
CA VAL A 77 -12.37 3.57 -25.02
C VAL A 77 -11.17 4.48 -25.25
N MET A 78 -10.97 5.46 -24.36
CA MET A 78 -9.84 6.40 -24.46
C MET A 78 -8.48 5.72 -24.28
N THR A 79 -8.38 4.72 -23.38
CA THR A 79 -7.15 3.93 -23.26
C THR A 79 -6.91 3.02 -24.46
N ASP A 80 -7.97 2.45 -25.04
CA ASP A 80 -7.86 1.66 -26.27
C ASP A 80 -7.34 2.57 -27.42
N ILE A 81 -7.83 3.81 -27.52
CA ILE A 81 -7.29 4.85 -28.43
C ILE A 81 -5.80 5.15 -28.16
N ALA A 82 -5.40 5.22 -26.89
CA ALA A 82 -4.02 5.49 -26.50
C ALA A 82 -3.04 4.34 -26.82
N ILE A 83 -3.51 3.10 -26.80
CA ILE A 83 -2.70 1.90 -27.06
C ILE A 83 -2.53 1.67 -28.57
N MET A 84 -3.48 2.11 -29.38
CA MET A 84 -3.43 1.92 -30.83
C MET A 84 -2.19 2.59 -31.46
N PRO A 85 -1.48 1.90 -32.37
CA PRO A 85 -0.45 2.52 -33.18
C PRO A 85 -1.10 3.53 -34.13
N GLY A 86 -0.93 4.82 -33.87
CA GLY A 86 -1.48 5.89 -34.71
C GLY A 86 -0.53 7.09 -34.77
N GLY A 87 -0.15 7.49 -35.98
CA GLY A 87 0.76 8.63 -36.21
C GLY A 87 0.10 10.01 -36.11
N ASN A 88 -1.21 10.08 -35.88
CA ASN A 88 -1.99 11.33 -35.88
C ASN A 88 -2.03 12.05 -34.51
N GLY A 89 -1.35 11.53 -33.48
CA GLY A 89 -1.29 12.14 -32.15
C GLY A 89 -2.56 11.96 -31.30
N LEU A 90 -3.60 11.27 -31.79
CA LEU A 90 -4.86 11.09 -31.06
C LEU A 90 -4.66 10.31 -29.75
N GLY A 91 -3.77 9.31 -29.73
CA GLY A 91 -3.46 8.55 -28.52
C GLY A 91 -2.85 9.41 -27.41
N ALA A 92 -1.95 10.34 -27.76
CA ALA A 92 -1.39 11.29 -26.80
C ALA A 92 -2.46 12.26 -26.26
N LYS A 93 -3.37 12.73 -27.14
CA LYS A 93 -4.53 13.54 -26.74
C LYS A 93 -5.46 12.77 -25.80
N ALA A 94 -5.72 11.49 -26.06
CA ALA A 94 -6.56 10.64 -25.21
C ALA A 94 -5.97 10.46 -23.80
N LEU A 95 -4.65 10.20 -23.70
CA LEU A 95 -3.96 10.14 -22.40
C LEU A 95 -4.02 11.47 -21.66
N ALA A 96 -3.68 12.58 -22.33
CA ALA A 96 -3.74 13.90 -21.71
C ALA A 96 -5.15 14.24 -21.19
N SER A 97 -6.17 13.80 -21.92
CA SER A 97 -7.59 13.95 -21.55
C SER A 97 -7.93 13.16 -20.29
N LEU A 98 -7.57 11.88 -20.23
CA LEU A 98 -7.74 11.06 -19.03
C LEU A 98 -6.99 11.63 -17.81
N HIS A 99 -5.77 12.14 -18.01
CA HIS A 99 -5.01 12.81 -16.95
C HIS A 99 -5.74 14.05 -16.40
N ARG A 100 -6.29 14.91 -17.27
CA ARG A 100 -7.11 16.06 -16.84
C ARG A 100 -8.37 15.63 -16.11
N MET A 101 -8.99 14.51 -16.52
CA MET A 101 -10.22 14.00 -15.89
C MET A 101 -9.99 13.55 -14.44
N LEU A 102 -8.80 13.04 -14.09
CA LEU A 102 -8.46 12.71 -12.69
C LEU A 102 -8.56 13.93 -11.75
N ALA A 103 -8.28 15.14 -12.25
CA ALA A 103 -8.40 16.36 -11.44
C ALA A 103 -9.81 16.97 -11.43
N LYS A 104 -10.68 16.57 -12.37
CA LYS A 104 -12.01 17.18 -12.58
C LYS A 104 -13.18 16.30 -12.14
N THR A 105 -12.93 15.01 -11.90
CA THR A 105 -13.97 14.04 -11.56
C THR A 105 -13.86 13.60 -10.10
N GLY A 106 -14.94 13.03 -9.57
CA GLY A 106 -14.99 12.43 -8.23
C GLY A 106 -15.84 11.15 -8.26
N GLY A 107 -15.79 10.34 -7.20
CA GLY A 107 -16.62 9.15 -7.03
C GLY A 107 -16.46 8.13 -8.17
N SER A 108 -17.58 7.62 -8.70
CA SER A 108 -17.59 6.56 -9.73
C SER A 108 -16.79 6.92 -10.98
N ALA A 109 -16.87 8.17 -11.45
CA ALA A 109 -16.19 8.62 -12.66
C ALA A 109 -14.67 8.65 -12.46
N HIS A 110 -14.21 9.25 -11.35
CA HIS A 110 -12.81 9.27 -10.96
C HIS A 110 -12.22 7.87 -10.87
N ARG A 111 -12.94 6.97 -10.20
CA ARG A 111 -12.56 5.56 -10.10
C ARG A 111 -12.47 4.89 -11.48
N GLY A 112 -13.43 5.15 -12.37
CA GLY A 112 -13.44 4.62 -13.73
C GLY A 112 -12.21 5.05 -14.54
N VAL A 113 -11.89 6.34 -14.50
CA VAL A 113 -10.72 6.94 -15.16
C VAL A 113 -9.41 6.38 -14.58
N ALA A 114 -9.28 6.36 -13.26
CA ALA A 114 -8.07 5.88 -12.59
C ALA A 114 -7.82 4.38 -12.86
N GLU A 115 -8.87 3.55 -12.83
CA GLU A 115 -8.72 2.12 -13.12
C GLU A 115 -8.44 1.82 -14.60
N ALA A 116 -8.98 2.63 -15.53
CA ALA A 116 -8.66 2.50 -16.94
C ALA A 116 -7.17 2.84 -17.20
N LEU A 117 -6.69 3.99 -16.71
CA LEU A 117 -5.29 4.38 -16.80
C LEU A 117 -4.36 3.38 -16.09
N GLY A 118 -4.74 2.93 -14.89
CA GLY A 118 -4.01 1.88 -14.16
C GLY A 118 -4.02 0.51 -14.87
N GLY A 119 -4.88 0.33 -15.87
CA GLY A 119 -4.96 -0.85 -16.72
C GLY A 119 -4.06 -0.82 -17.95
N LEU A 120 -3.38 0.29 -18.23
CA LEU A 120 -2.48 0.40 -19.39
C LEU A 120 -1.39 -0.69 -19.35
N PRO A 121 -1.01 -1.24 -20.53
CA PRO A 121 -0.05 -2.34 -20.59
C PRO A 121 1.36 -1.84 -20.30
N VAL A 122 1.92 -2.25 -19.16
CA VAL A 122 3.33 -2.02 -18.80
C VAL A 122 4.05 -3.36 -18.67
N ALA A 123 5.09 -3.56 -19.47
CA ALA A 123 5.88 -4.79 -19.47
C ALA A 123 6.89 -4.77 -18.30
N ILE A 124 6.46 -5.23 -17.13
CA ILE A 124 7.31 -5.38 -15.93
C ILE A 124 7.21 -6.81 -15.44
N ARG A 125 8.36 -7.45 -15.24
CA ARG A 125 8.46 -8.81 -14.69
C ARG A 125 9.47 -8.83 -13.56
N GLY A 126 9.07 -9.40 -12.44
CA GLY A 126 9.94 -9.54 -11.28
C GLY A 126 11.01 -10.63 -11.45
N PRO A 127 12.04 -10.61 -10.59
CA PRO A 127 13.09 -11.62 -10.58
C PRO A 127 12.57 -12.97 -10.04
N GLN A 128 13.15 -14.08 -10.47
CA GLN A 128 12.83 -15.39 -9.89
C GLN A 128 13.64 -15.60 -8.60
N VAL A 129 12.96 -15.60 -7.45
CA VAL A 129 13.56 -15.99 -6.16
C VAL A 129 13.28 -17.47 -5.93
N LYS A 130 14.22 -18.33 -6.31
CA LYS A 130 14.09 -19.78 -6.11
C LYS A 130 14.17 -20.11 -4.61
N ASN A 131 13.25 -20.95 -4.14
CA ASN A 131 13.35 -21.57 -2.82
C ASN A 131 14.52 -22.56 -2.79
N GLY A 132 15.20 -22.66 -1.64
CA GLY A 132 16.22 -23.69 -1.43
C GLY A 132 15.58 -25.08 -1.25
N PRO A 133 16.38 -26.15 -1.37
CA PRO A 133 15.93 -27.47 -0.97
C PRO A 133 15.55 -27.48 0.52
N SER A 134 14.43 -28.15 0.84
CA SER A 134 14.00 -28.33 2.23
C SER A 134 15.00 -29.21 2.95
N MET A 135 15.66 -28.66 3.96
CA MET A 135 16.62 -29.36 4.79
C MET A 135 16.47 -28.92 6.24
N THR A 136 16.73 -29.85 7.16
CA THR A 136 16.67 -29.59 8.59
C THR A 136 17.70 -28.50 8.97
N PRO A 137 17.26 -27.37 9.56
CA PRO A 137 18.17 -26.31 9.97
C PRO A 137 19.16 -26.78 11.06
N PRO A 138 20.46 -26.48 10.93
CA PRO A 138 21.48 -26.90 11.90
C PRO A 138 21.29 -26.19 13.23
N ALA A 139 21.70 -26.83 14.32
CA ALA A 139 21.76 -26.16 15.62
C ALA A 139 23.04 -25.32 15.73
N ILE A 140 22.94 -24.12 16.29
CA ILE A 140 24.08 -23.24 16.55
C ILE A 140 23.88 -22.49 17.86
N SER A 141 24.94 -22.34 18.64
CA SER A 141 24.93 -21.48 19.83
C SER A 141 25.18 -20.02 19.49
N TRP A 142 24.73 -19.11 20.36
CA TRP A 142 25.06 -17.69 20.26
C TRP A 142 26.57 -17.46 20.10
N ALA A 143 27.39 -18.11 20.92
CA ALA A 143 28.85 -17.98 20.87
C ALA A 143 29.42 -18.43 19.52
N GLN A 144 28.91 -19.54 18.96
CA GLN A 144 29.31 -20.02 17.63
C GLN A 144 28.86 -19.07 16.52
N LEU A 145 27.65 -18.50 16.59
CA LEU A 145 27.17 -17.55 15.60
C LEU A 145 28.08 -16.31 15.55
N ILE A 146 28.46 -15.78 16.72
CA ILE A 146 29.35 -14.63 16.85
C ILE A 146 30.74 -14.96 16.29
N SER A 147 31.35 -16.08 16.72
CA SER A 147 32.72 -16.44 16.31
C SER A 147 32.82 -16.78 14.83
N GLN A 148 31.88 -17.56 14.28
CA GLN A 148 31.86 -17.93 12.85
C GLN A 148 31.74 -16.71 11.93
N ASN A 149 31.00 -15.69 12.37
CA ASN A 149 30.78 -14.48 11.58
C ASN A 149 31.76 -13.34 11.93
N ARG A 150 32.78 -13.62 12.77
CA ARG A 150 33.82 -12.67 13.21
C ARG A 150 33.24 -11.36 13.76
N LEU A 151 32.21 -11.47 14.58
CA LEU A 151 31.55 -10.33 15.20
C LEU A 151 32.04 -10.12 16.63
N THR A 152 31.99 -8.88 17.09
CA THR A 152 32.18 -8.53 18.50
C THR A 152 30.95 -7.77 18.97
N ALA A 153 30.22 -8.34 19.92
CA ALA A 153 29.06 -7.69 20.55
C ALA A 153 29.54 -6.79 21.69
N THR A 154 29.16 -5.51 21.68
CA THR A 154 29.67 -4.50 22.62
C THR A 154 28.59 -3.84 23.48
N GLY A 155 27.33 -3.92 23.08
CA GLY A 155 26.19 -3.37 23.83
C GLY A 155 25.34 -4.43 24.51
N PRO A 156 24.46 -4.04 25.46
CA PRO A 156 23.53 -4.98 26.08
C PRO A 156 22.50 -5.49 25.07
N PRO A 157 22.16 -6.80 25.10
CA PRO A 157 21.13 -7.35 24.25
C PRO A 157 19.75 -6.80 24.61
N ARG A 158 18.91 -6.56 23.61
CA ARG A 158 17.51 -6.15 23.81
C ARG A 158 16.60 -6.69 22.72
N TYR A 159 15.32 -6.88 23.04
CA TYR A 159 14.32 -7.28 22.06
C TYR A 159 13.65 -6.08 21.39
N ILE A 160 13.44 -6.18 20.08
CA ILE A 160 12.53 -5.34 19.30
C ILE A 160 11.57 -6.29 18.58
N GLY A 161 10.34 -6.39 19.08
CA GLY A 161 9.39 -7.41 18.65
C GLY A 161 9.96 -8.83 18.86
N ARG A 162 10.09 -9.61 17.78
CA ARG A 162 10.66 -10.97 17.81
C ARG A 162 12.17 -11.03 17.52
N SER A 163 12.82 -9.87 17.38
CA SER A 163 14.23 -9.79 17.03
C SER A 163 15.05 -9.44 18.26
N LEU A 164 16.07 -10.24 18.54
CA LEU A 164 17.11 -9.90 19.50
C LEU A 164 18.15 -9.01 18.79
N VAL A 165 18.47 -7.87 19.38
CA VAL A 165 19.32 -6.83 18.80
C VAL A 165 20.48 -6.53 19.74
N VAL A 166 21.70 -6.48 19.20
CA VAL A 166 22.92 -6.20 19.94
C VAL A 166 23.82 -5.26 19.13
N GLN A 167 24.42 -4.27 19.77
CA GLN A 167 25.39 -3.39 19.11
C GLN A 167 26.70 -4.14 18.84
N THR A 168 27.32 -3.91 17.68
CA THR A 168 28.61 -4.48 17.33
C THR A 168 29.76 -3.50 17.59
N SER A 169 31.01 -3.98 17.60
CA SER A 169 32.22 -3.14 17.71
C SER A 169 32.32 -2.11 16.57
N GLU A 170 31.81 -2.46 15.40
CA GLU A 170 31.52 -1.49 14.34
C GLU A 170 30.34 -0.61 14.80
N GLY A 171 30.63 0.55 15.41
CA GLY A 171 29.64 1.37 16.13
C GLY A 171 28.42 1.86 15.33
N SER A 172 28.42 1.72 14.00
CA SER A 172 27.28 2.00 13.11
C SER A 172 26.39 0.79 12.82
N HIS A 173 26.70 -0.39 13.37
CA HIS A 173 26.03 -1.65 13.05
C HIS A 173 25.40 -2.34 14.27
N LEU A 174 24.37 -3.13 13.96
CA LEU A 174 23.62 -3.96 14.89
C LEU A 174 23.62 -5.39 14.38
N LEU A 175 23.96 -6.33 15.26
CA LEU A 175 23.60 -7.73 15.07
C LEU A 175 22.12 -7.89 15.39
N VAL A 176 21.38 -8.49 14.47
CA VAL A 176 19.96 -8.81 14.61
C VAL A 176 19.78 -10.31 14.44
N VAL A 177 19.17 -10.96 15.43
CA VAL A 177 18.72 -12.35 15.36
C VAL A 177 17.20 -12.36 15.42
N LYS A 178 16.56 -12.63 14.29
CA LYS A 178 15.10 -12.68 14.15
C LYS A 178 14.62 -14.09 14.41
N LEU A 179 13.78 -14.23 15.44
CA LEU A 179 13.32 -15.53 15.91
C LEU A 179 11.96 -15.87 15.33
N ALA A 180 11.78 -17.14 14.99
CA ALA A 180 10.54 -17.66 14.42
C ALA A 180 9.40 -17.69 15.45
N LYS A 181 8.20 -17.37 14.98
CA LYS A 181 6.92 -17.62 15.66
C LYS A 181 6.47 -19.05 15.40
N LYS A 182 5.51 -19.53 16.21
CA LYS A 182 4.94 -20.89 16.09
C LYS A 182 4.45 -21.25 14.67
N THR A 183 3.95 -20.28 13.91
CA THR A 183 3.39 -20.49 12.56
C THR A 183 4.39 -20.25 11.43
N ASP A 184 5.61 -19.79 11.74
CA ASP A 184 6.62 -19.54 10.71
C ASP A 184 7.21 -20.85 10.21
N THR A 185 7.69 -20.83 8.97
CA THR A 185 8.42 -21.95 8.36
C THR A 185 9.85 -21.55 8.04
N ALA A 186 10.76 -22.53 7.97
CA ALA A 186 12.13 -22.30 7.54
C ALA A 186 12.19 -21.66 6.14
N ALA A 187 11.32 -22.08 5.21
CA ALA A 187 11.24 -21.49 3.87
C ALA A 187 10.84 -20.01 3.90
N GLY A 188 9.88 -19.62 4.76
CA GLY A 188 9.49 -18.23 4.95
C GLY A 188 10.64 -17.35 5.46
N LEU A 189 11.40 -17.85 6.44
CA LEU A 189 12.59 -17.16 6.94
C LEU A 189 13.71 -17.07 5.90
N GLU A 190 13.93 -18.12 5.13
CA GLU A 190 14.95 -18.13 4.08
C GLU A 190 14.63 -17.11 2.98
N LYS A 191 13.34 -16.94 2.63
CA LYS A 191 12.87 -15.95 1.65
C LYS A 191 13.38 -14.55 1.98
N GLU A 192 13.35 -14.15 3.25
CA GLU A 192 13.83 -12.84 3.71
C GLU A 192 15.34 -12.65 3.41
N ILE A 193 16.15 -13.64 3.74
CA ILE A 193 17.60 -13.60 3.47
C ILE A 193 17.90 -13.56 1.97
N ARG A 194 17.17 -14.34 1.16
CA ARG A 194 17.33 -14.36 -0.30
C ARG A 194 17.04 -13.00 -0.92
N TRP A 195 16.06 -12.27 -0.41
CA TRP A 195 15.80 -10.90 -0.84
C TRP A 195 16.92 -9.94 -0.47
N MET A 196 17.47 -10.04 0.75
CA MET A 196 18.64 -9.24 1.14
C MET A 196 19.84 -9.49 0.21
N GLU A 197 20.10 -10.74 -0.17
CA GLU A 197 21.16 -11.10 -1.13
C GLU A 197 20.87 -10.55 -2.53
N MET A 198 19.63 -10.68 -3.00
CA MET A 198 19.23 -10.25 -4.34
C MET A 198 19.35 -8.73 -4.52
N LEU A 199 18.86 -7.96 -3.55
CA LEU A 199 18.84 -6.50 -3.64
C LEU A 199 20.24 -5.87 -3.53
N LYS A 200 21.26 -6.63 -3.09
CA LYS A 200 22.65 -6.16 -3.11
C LYS A 200 23.32 -6.20 -4.48
N LYS A 201 22.69 -6.84 -5.48
CA LYS A 201 23.23 -6.91 -6.84
C LYS A 201 23.22 -5.52 -7.48
N ALA A 202 24.17 -5.28 -8.40
CA ALA A 202 24.33 -4.00 -9.10
C ALA A 202 23.03 -3.52 -9.79
N ASP A 203 22.20 -4.44 -10.28
CA ASP A 203 20.90 -4.11 -10.90
C ASP A 203 19.93 -3.37 -9.96
N TYR A 204 20.09 -3.50 -8.65
CA TYR A 204 19.26 -2.85 -7.64
C TYR A 204 19.97 -1.68 -6.94
N ALA A 205 21.18 -1.33 -7.39
CA ALA A 205 21.87 -0.15 -6.89
C ALA A 205 21.07 1.12 -7.18
N VAL A 206 21.12 2.04 -6.22
CA VAL A 206 20.43 3.33 -6.24
C VAL A 206 21.38 4.41 -5.71
N ASP A 207 21.22 5.63 -6.20
CA ASP A 207 21.93 6.85 -5.77
C ASP A 207 21.28 7.49 -4.54
N ARG A 208 20.57 6.68 -3.74
CA ARG A 208 19.86 7.09 -2.53
C ARG A 208 20.29 6.19 -1.40
N ARG A 209 20.22 6.71 -0.17
CA ARG A 209 20.52 5.92 1.03
C ARG A 209 19.58 4.73 1.13
N PHE A 210 20.13 3.52 0.97
CA PHE A 210 19.41 2.26 1.17
C PHE A 210 20.36 1.19 1.71
N HIS A 211 20.36 1.01 3.04
CA HIS A 211 21.20 0.02 3.70
C HIS A 211 20.48 -1.31 3.80
N ILE A 212 20.76 -2.19 2.83
CA ILE A 212 20.28 -3.56 2.85
C ILE A 212 21.09 -4.37 3.87
N PRO A 213 20.45 -5.02 4.86
CA PRO A 213 21.15 -5.83 5.85
C PRO A 213 22.06 -6.89 5.21
N ARG A 214 23.16 -7.22 5.90
CA ARG A 214 24.08 -8.30 5.52
C ARG A 214 23.67 -9.59 6.23
N PRO A 215 23.18 -10.61 5.50
CA PRO A 215 22.90 -11.92 6.07
C PRO A 215 24.11 -12.53 6.78
N LEU A 216 23.83 -13.27 7.84
CA LEU A 216 24.78 -14.11 8.56
C LEU A 216 24.41 -15.57 8.40
N TRP A 217 25.41 -16.43 8.61
CA TRP A 217 25.29 -17.86 8.39
C TRP A 217 25.47 -18.62 9.69
N GLY A 218 24.67 -19.66 9.89
CA GLY A 218 24.89 -20.69 10.89
C GLY A 218 25.50 -21.92 10.21
N GLY A 219 26.82 -22.05 10.24
CA GLY A 219 27.53 -22.97 9.36
C GLY A 219 27.34 -22.58 7.88
N SER A 220 26.85 -23.50 7.05
CA SER A 220 26.57 -23.28 5.62
C SER A 220 25.10 -22.92 5.32
N ARG A 221 24.32 -22.55 6.33
CA ARG A 221 22.86 -22.32 6.20
C ARG A 221 22.44 -20.92 6.64
N ARG A 222 21.41 -20.40 5.95
CA ARG A 222 20.76 -19.10 6.25
C ARG A 222 19.84 -19.17 7.46
N VAL A 223 19.14 -20.29 7.59
CA VAL A 223 18.22 -20.60 8.70
C VAL A 223 18.86 -21.64 9.59
N PHE A 224 18.75 -21.47 10.89
CA PHE A 224 19.34 -22.34 11.90
C PHE A 224 18.46 -22.39 13.16
N ARG A 225 18.73 -23.33 14.05
CA ARG A 225 18.12 -23.45 15.38
C ARG A 225 19.08 -22.86 16.40
N ILE A 226 18.71 -21.75 17.03
CA ILE A 226 19.61 -21.05 17.94
C ILE A 226 19.39 -21.47 19.40
N ASN A 227 20.49 -21.74 20.12
CA ASN A 227 20.50 -21.99 21.55
C ASN A 227 21.44 -21.03 22.30
N GLY A 228 21.28 -20.96 23.63
CA GLY A 228 22.11 -20.12 24.48
C GLY A 228 22.02 -18.63 24.19
N LEU A 229 20.82 -18.09 23.92
CA LEU A 229 20.63 -16.65 23.72
C LEU A 229 21.09 -15.87 24.96
N PRO A 230 21.74 -14.70 24.79
CA PRO A 230 22.24 -13.90 25.92
C PRO A 230 21.11 -13.19 26.69
N LEU A 231 19.90 -13.15 26.12
CA LEU A 231 18.71 -12.62 26.76
C LEU A 231 17.51 -13.50 26.40
N ASN A 232 16.82 -14.00 27.43
CA ASN A 232 15.64 -14.81 27.24
C ASN A 232 14.44 -13.97 26.73
N PRO A 233 13.58 -14.54 25.87
CA PRO A 233 12.30 -13.92 25.49
C PRO A 233 11.48 -13.45 26.69
N SER A 234 10.63 -12.45 26.46
CA SER A 234 9.40 -12.33 27.24
C SER A 234 8.47 -13.52 26.96
N GLY A 235 7.81 -14.05 28.00
CA GLY A 235 6.87 -15.19 27.88
C GLY A 235 5.62 -14.91 27.01
N THR A 236 5.40 -13.66 26.61
CA THR A 236 4.27 -13.20 25.79
C THR A 236 4.40 -13.50 24.30
N VAL A 237 5.57 -13.95 23.82
CA VAL A 237 5.79 -14.26 22.40
C VAL A 237 5.78 -15.78 22.18
N HIS A 238 4.74 -16.29 21.51
CA HIS A 238 4.65 -17.71 21.13
C HIS A 238 5.66 -18.05 20.03
N ARG A 239 6.82 -18.59 20.44
CA ARG A 239 7.94 -18.96 19.56
C ARG A 239 7.73 -20.30 18.88
N HIS A 240 8.51 -20.51 17.81
CA HIS A 240 8.65 -21.82 17.20
C HIS A 240 9.33 -22.80 18.19
N PRO A 241 8.80 -24.02 18.38
CA PRO A 241 9.33 -24.98 19.36
C PRO A 241 10.81 -25.32 19.12
N ASP A 242 11.23 -25.42 17.85
CA ASP A 242 12.60 -25.76 17.49
C ASP A 242 13.62 -24.61 17.58
N GLY A 243 13.20 -23.41 18.01
CA GLY A 243 14.11 -22.26 18.13
C GLY A 243 14.66 -21.76 16.78
N LEU A 244 13.88 -21.86 15.70
CA LEU A 244 14.27 -21.40 14.37
C LEU A 244 14.58 -19.90 14.35
N ALA A 245 15.62 -19.52 13.61
CA ALA A 245 16.07 -18.15 13.50
C ALA A 245 16.82 -17.88 12.18
N ILE A 246 16.89 -16.60 11.84
CA ILE A 246 17.86 -16.03 10.90
C ILE A 246 18.63 -14.92 11.59
N ALA A 247 19.82 -14.61 11.10
CA ALA A 247 20.59 -13.46 11.59
C ALA A 247 21.13 -12.61 10.45
N PHE A 248 21.29 -11.32 10.73
CA PHE A 248 21.86 -10.36 9.82
C PHE A 248 22.49 -9.19 10.60
N VAL A 249 23.44 -8.51 9.96
CA VAL A 249 23.96 -7.22 10.42
C VAL A 249 23.25 -6.10 9.68
N ALA A 250 22.67 -5.16 10.41
CA ALA A 250 21.99 -3.99 9.86
C ALA A 250 22.64 -2.70 10.37
N HIS A 251 22.48 -1.60 9.63
CA HIS A 251 22.88 -0.27 10.12
C HIS A 251 22.05 0.08 11.37
N ARG A 252 22.61 0.86 12.31
CA ARG A 252 21.94 1.24 13.57
C ARG A 252 20.59 1.94 13.37
N ASP A 253 20.45 2.63 12.24
CA ASP A 253 19.24 3.35 11.84
C ASP A 253 18.13 2.41 11.33
N TYR A 254 18.35 1.10 11.27
CA TYR A 254 17.37 0.10 10.83
C TYR A 254 16.10 0.09 11.69
N PHE A 255 16.17 0.52 12.96
CA PHE A 255 14.99 0.61 13.84
C PHE A 255 14.53 2.05 14.09
N VAL A 256 14.90 2.98 13.20
CA VAL A 256 14.45 4.37 13.24
C VAL A 256 13.30 4.56 12.25
N TYR A 257 12.14 4.98 12.76
CA TYR A 257 10.88 5.09 12.03
C TYR A 257 10.51 6.55 11.77
N PRO A 258 9.89 6.90 10.63
CA PRO A 258 9.54 8.30 10.30
C PRO A 258 8.55 8.92 11.28
N ASN A 259 7.75 8.10 11.96
CA ASN A 259 6.81 8.52 13.00
C ASN A 259 7.33 8.26 14.43
N GLY A 260 8.64 8.12 14.60
CA GLY A 260 9.26 8.05 15.92
C GLY A 260 9.20 9.41 16.63
N GLN A 261 8.95 9.41 17.95
CA GLN A 261 8.84 10.64 18.76
C GLN A 261 10.04 11.58 18.70
N ARG A 262 11.24 11.05 18.42
CA ARG A 262 12.49 11.82 18.34
C ARG A 262 12.82 12.29 16.93
N ILE A 263 11.96 12.00 15.96
CA ILE A 263 12.17 12.37 14.57
C ILE A 263 11.47 13.70 14.34
N ASP A 264 12.23 14.71 13.96
CA ASP A 264 11.67 15.98 13.51
C ASP A 264 10.99 15.81 12.15
N THR A 265 10.17 16.78 11.80
CA THR A 265 9.27 16.65 10.65
C THR A 265 9.98 16.78 9.31
N SER A 266 11.08 17.53 9.24
CA SER A 266 11.91 17.60 8.04
C SER A 266 12.62 16.27 7.78
N SER A 267 13.15 15.63 8.83
CA SER A 267 13.70 14.27 8.75
C SER A 267 12.64 13.25 8.35
N ALA A 268 11.43 13.32 8.92
CA ALA A 268 10.33 12.42 8.55
C ALA A 268 9.94 12.58 7.08
N ARG A 269 9.89 13.82 6.58
CA ARG A 269 9.62 14.14 5.17
C ARG A 269 10.67 13.54 4.25
N GLU A 270 11.96 13.76 4.54
CA GLU A 270 13.07 13.14 3.78
C GLU A 270 12.94 11.62 3.76
N MET A 271 12.69 11.02 4.93
CA MET A 271 12.56 9.57 5.04
C MET A 271 11.41 9.04 4.19
N LEU A 272 10.25 9.69 4.22
CA LEU A 272 9.08 9.29 3.42
C LEU A 272 9.35 9.43 1.92
N ALA A 273 9.89 10.58 1.50
CA ALA A 273 10.25 10.86 0.10
C ALA A 273 11.24 9.82 -0.44
N ARG A 274 12.37 9.60 0.26
CA ARG A 274 13.37 8.61 -0.12
C ARG A 274 12.80 7.19 -0.18
N ASN A 275 12.00 6.78 0.81
CA ASN A 275 11.42 5.44 0.79
C ASN A 275 10.34 5.29 -0.30
N ALA A 276 9.63 6.36 -0.67
CA ALA A 276 8.73 6.38 -1.80
C ALA A 276 9.49 6.11 -3.11
N PHE A 277 10.64 6.78 -3.31
CA PHE A 277 11.55 6.50 -4.43
C PHE A 277 11.98 5.03 -4.47
N LEU A 278 12.42 4.47 -3.34
CA LEU A 278 12.86 3.07 -3.27
C LEU A 278 11.73 2.09 -3.63
N LEU A 279 10.52 2.32 -3.11
CA LEU A 279 9.35 1.50 -3.46
C LEU A 279 9.00 1.59 -4.95
N GLY A 280 9.00 2.81 -5.52
CA GLY A 280 8.80 3.02 -6.95
C GLY A 280 9.86 2.31 -7.79
N ARG A 281 11.14 2.43 -7.40
CA ARG A 281 12.28 1.81 -8.10
C ARG A 281 12.24 0.29 -8.07
N LEU A 282 11.87 -0.31 -6.94
CA LEU A 282 11.69 -1.76 -6.84
C LEU A 282 10.48 -2.20 -7.68
N ALA A 283 9.35 -1.49 -7.62
CA ALA A 283 8.16 -1.81 -8.40
C ALA A 283 8.42 -1.75 -9.91
N ALA A 284 9.25 -0.81 -10.38
CA ALA A 284 9.67 -0.74 -11.78
C ALA A 284 10.49 -1.95 -12.26
N LYS A 285 11.13 -2.65 -11.31
CA LYS A 285 11.88 -3.89 -11.53
C LYS A 285 11.05 -5.15 -11.19
N GLY A 286 9.76 -4.98 -10.95
CA GLY A 286 8.84 -6.07 -10.61
C GLY A 286 9.07 -6.66 -9.22
N VAL A 287 9.66 -5.90 -8.29
CA VAL A 287 9.77 -6.28 -6.87
C VAL A 287 8.78 -5.43 -6.08
N ILE A 288 7.80 -6.07 -5.45
CA ILE A 288 6.72 -5.40 -4.74
C ILE A 288 6.88 -5.62 -3.24
N HIS A 289 6.66 -4.57 -2.46
CA HIS A 289 6.53 -4.67 -1.01
C HIS A 289 5.06 -4.79 -0.64
N ASP A 290 4.60 -5.97 -0.25
CA ASP A 290 3.17 -6.25 -0.09
C ASP A 290 2.58 -5.72 1.23
N ALA A 291 3.44 -5.45 2.23
CA ALA A 291 3.05 -4.88 3.51
C ALA A 291 4.01 -3.76 4.02
N PRO A 292 4.06 -2.57 3.38
CA PRO A 292 4.85 -1.44 3.90
C PRO A 292 4.37 -1.00 5.30
N ILE A 293 3.07 -1.16 5.57
CA ILE A 293 2.48 -1.26 6.91
C ILE A 293 1.46 -2.40 6.94
N PRO A 294 1.24 -3.06 8.09
CA PRO A 294 0.26 -4.13 8.21
C PRO A 294 -1.17 -3.55 8.31
N LEU A 295 -1.93 -3.55 7.20
CA LEU A 295 -3.28 -2.99 7.13
C LEU A 295 -4.38 -4.05 7.19
N PHE A 296 -5.47 -3.74 7.89
CA PHE A 296 -6.61 -4.65 8.05
C PHE A 296 -7.96 -3.93 7.89
N HIS A 297 -8.96 -4.63 7.35
CA HIS A 297 -10.38 -4.22 7.39
C HIS A 297 -11.03 -4.50 8.74
N ASN A 298 -10.58 -5.58 9.39
CA ASN A 298 -11.02 -6.01 10.71
C ASN A 298 -9.99 -6.98 11.29
N ARG A 299 -9.32 -6.59 12.39
CA ARG A 299 -8.32 -7.41 13.07
C ARG A 299 -8.93 -8.53 13.92
N THR A 300 -10.14 -8.35 14.44
CA THR A 300 -10.85 -9.34 15.27
C THR A 300 -11.43 -10.50 14.46
N GLN A 301 -11.62 -10.35 13.14
CA GLN A 301 -12.26 -11.34 12.25
C GLN A 301 -11.34 -11.97 11.20
N ARG A 302 -10.02 -11.89 11.39
CA ARG A 302 -9.01 -12.32 10.40
C ARG A 302 -9.18 -13.76 9.89
N LEU A 303 -9.67 -14.67 10.72
CA LEU A 303 -9.78 -16.11 10.39
C LEU A 303 -10.99 -16.47 9.51
N ARG A 304 -11.86 -15.52 9.16
CA ARG A 304 -13.16 -15.80 8.50
C ARG A 304 -13.27 -15.31 7.07
N ARG A 305 -12.21 -14.69 6.53
CA ARG A 305 -12.23 -14.07 5.20
C ARG A 305 -11.11 -14.63 4.33
N ASP A 306 -11.39 -14.81 3.05
CA ASP A 306 -10.42 -15.26 2.05
C ASP A 306 -9.21 -14.32 1.94
N ASP A 307 -9.38 -13.04 2.28
CA ASP A 307 -8.31 -12.03 2.33
C ASP A 307 -7.54 -12.00 3.67
N GLN A 308 -7.86 -12.91 4.59
CA GLN A 308 -7.35 -12.96 5.97
C GLN A 308 -7.53 -11.63 6.74
N GLY A 309 -8.51 -10.81 6.33
CA GLY A 309 -8.76 -9.49 6.86
C GLY A 309 -7.82 -8.38 6.37
N ARG A 310 -6.94 -8.64 5.38
CA ARG A 310 -6.02 -7.63 4.82
C ARG A 310 -6.78 -6.50 4.13
N TYR A 311 -6.39 -5.26 4.39
CA TYR A 311 -7.05 -4.11 3.78
C TYR A 311 -6.78 -4.04 2.27
N GLN A 312 -7.81 -3.75 1.50
CA GLN A 312 -7.77 -3.57 0.05
C GLN A 312 -8.32 -2.18 -0.28
N TRP A 313 -7.43 -1.24 -0.56
CA TRP A 313 -7.77 0.18 -0.68
C TRP A 313 -8.85 0.45 -1.74
N PHE A 314 -8.84 -0.29 -2.86
CA PHE A 314 -9.81 -0.14 -3.96
C PHE A 314 -11.24 -0.61 -3.61
N ARG A 315 -11.45 -1.18 -2.41
CA ARG A 315 -12.78 -1.49 -1.86
C ARG A 315 -13.34 -0.37 -0.98
N SER A 316 -12.50 0.58 -0.55
CA SER A 316 -12.91 1.76 0.24
C SER A 316 -13.71 1.43 1.52
N GLY A 317 -13.49 0.27 2.11
CA GLY A 317 -14.12 -0.10 3.38
C GLY A 317 -13.49 0.64 4.57
N ARG A 318 -14.08 0.53 5.76
CA ARG A 318 -13.45 1.00 6.99
C ARG A 318 -12.01 0.48 7.15
N LEU A 319 -11.08 1.37 7.51
CA LEU A 319 -9.73 0.99 7.90
C LEU A 319 -9.63 0.79 9.41
N ASP A 320 -9.22 -0.40 9.83
CA ASP A 320 -9.18 -0.78 11.24
C ASP A 320 -7.87 -0.36 11.93
N GLN A 321 -7.98 0.33 13.07
CA GLN A 321 -6.84 0.68 13.93
C GLN A 321 -5.69 1.33 13.16
N TRP A 322 -6.02 2.34 12.35
CA TRP A 322 -5.10 2.90 11.36
C TRP A 322 -3.79 3.39 12.01
N LEU A 323 -3.89 4.06 13.16
CA LEU A 323 -2.74 4.60 13.89
C LEU A 323 -1.84 3.47 14.41
N SER A 324 -2.44 2.40 14.96
CA SER A 324 -1.69 1.23 15.42
C SER A 324 -1.07 0.44 14.27
N SER A 325 -1.69 0.44 13.09
CA SER A 325 -1.10 -0.14 11.87
C SER A 325 0.18 0.59 11.45
N CYS A 326 0.29 1.88 11.75
CA CYS A 326 1.48 2.68 11.49
C CYS A 326 2.55 2.59 12.57
N ALA A 327 2.38 1.84 13.67
CA ALA A 327 3.32 1.87 14.79
C ALA A 327 4.75 1.43 14.44
N PHE A 328 4.90 0.49 13.50
CA PHE A 328 6.18 -0.07 13.09
C PHE A 328 6.20 -0.27 11.56
N PRO A 329 6.31 0.83 10.77
CA PRO A 329 6.30 0.70 9.33
C PRO A 329 7.55 -0.03 8.82
N ASN A 330 7.43 -0.74 7.71
CA ASN A 330 8.54 -1.46 7.07
C ASN A 330 9.41 -0.53 6.19
N LEU A 331 9.48 0.75 6.55
CA LEU A 331 10.29 1.78 5.92
C LEU A 331 10.82 2.76 6.97
N GLY A 332 12.09 3.17 6.86
CA GLY A 332 12.74 3.99 7.87
C GLY A 332 14.01 4.69 7.39
N LEU A 333 14.83 5.11 8.34
CA LEU A 333 15.96 6.01 8.06
C LEU A 333 17.06 5.29 7.25
N SER A 334 17.19 3.98 7.41
CA SER A 334 18.09 3.16 6.60
C SER A 334 17.51 2.77 5.24
N GLY A 335 16.24 3.05 4.95
CA GLY A 335 15.49 2.57 3.78
C GLY A 335 14.43 1.52 4.13
N LEU A 336 14.11 0.65 3.16
CA LEU A 336 13.09 -0.40 3.28
C LEU A 336 13.53 -1.55 4.20
N ARG A 337 12.56 -2.23 4.81
CA ARG A 337 12.77 -3.26 5.85
C ARG A 337 11.84 -4.44 5.67
N ASP A 338 12.05 -5.45 6.50
CA ASP A 338 11.18 -6.63 6.61
C ASP A 338 10.97 -7.34 5.26
N PHE A 339 12.10 -7.75 4.68
CA PHE A 339 12.20 -8.26 3.31
C PHE A 339 11.40 -9.56 3.08
N GLU A 340 10.84 -10.19 4.12
CA GLU A 340 9.87 -11.29 4.00
C GLU A 340 8.61 -10.89 3.21
N HIS A 341 8.26 -9.60 3.27
CA HIS A 341 7.14 -8.96 2.57
C HIS A 341 7.44 -8.52 1.14
N LEU A 342 8.60 -8.88 0.61
CA LEU A 342 8.89 -8.69 -0.81
C LEU A 342 8.37 -9.85 -1.64
N GLU A 343 7.77 -9.50 -2.78
CA GLU A 343 7.23 -10.44 -3.75
C GLU A 343 7.72 -10.10 -5.16
N SER A 344 7.92 -11.14 -5.96
CA SER A 344 8.18 -10.98 -7.38
C SER A 344 6.86 -10.84 -8.12
N LEU A 345 6.74 -9.79 -8.93
CA LEU A 345 5.56 -9.57 -9.74
C LEU A 345 5.56 -10.53 -10.94
N ASP A 346 4.56 -11.41 -10.91
CA ASP A 346 4.05 -12.19 -12.02
C ASP A 346 2.69 -11.59 -12.41
N GLY A 347 2.60 -10.93 -13.57
CA GLY A 347 1.32 -10.57 -14.19
C GLY A 347 1.13 -9.09 -14.57
N GLY A 348 -0.11 -8.78 -14.97
CA GLY A 348 -0.48 -7.57 -15.72
C GLY A 348 -0.75 -6.28 -14.93
N GLY A 349 -0.93 -5.17 -15.68
CA GLY A 349 -0.96 -3.79 -15.19
C GLY A 349 -1.93 -3.52 -14.03
N ARG A 350 -3.12 -4.14 -14.02
CA ARG A 350 -4.11 -3.95 -12.94
C ARG A 350 -3.60 -4.42 -11.56
N ARG A 351 -2.84 -5.52 -11.51
CA ARG A 351 -2.26 -6.01 -10.25
C ARG A 351 -1.20 -5.04 -9.76
N LEU A 352 -0.33 -4.58 -10.66
CA LEU A 352 0.68 -3.57 -10.36
C LEU A 352 0.05 -2.27 -9.85
N TYR A 353 -0.97 -1.74 -10.53
CA TYR A 353 -1.74 -0.56 -10.10
C TYR A 353 -2.24 -0.68 -8.65
N ARG A 354 -2.77 -1.85 -8.28
CA ARG A 354 -3.22 -2.11 -6.90
C ARG A 354 -2.07 -2.13 -5.90
N HIS A 355 -0.93 -2.70 -6.26
CA HIS A 355 0.25 -2.71 -5.39
C HIS A 355 0.85 -1.30 -5.21
N ILE A 356 0.97 -0.53 -6.30
CA ILE A 356 1.39 0.88 -6.24
C ILE A 356 0.43 1.66 -5.33
N GLY A 357 -0.88 1.45 -5.46
CA GLY A 357 -1.84 2.10 -4.59
C GLY A 357 -1.67 1.71 -3.11
N SER A 358 -1.35 0.45 -2.81
CA SER A 358 -1.03 0.03 -1.44
C SER A 358 0.23 0.71 -0.90
N HIS A 359 1.24 0.96 -1.74
CA HIS A 359 2.43 1.72 -1.35
C HIS A 359 2.07 3.17 -0.99
N PHE A 360 1.36 3.88 -1.88
CA PHE A 360 0.92 5.25 -1.60
C PHE A 360 0.05 5.33 -0.35
N PHE A 361 -0.98 4.50 -0.26
CA PHE A 361 -1.87 4.47 0.90
C PHE A 361 -1.10 4.28 2.21
N SER A 362 -0.11 3.38 2.20
CA SER A 362 0.78 3.15 3.35
C SER A 362 1.62 4.37 3.71
N LEU A 363 2.27 4.99 2.73
CA LEU A 363 3.13 6.17 2.92
C LEU A 363 2.34 7.36 3.46
N LEU A 364 1.15 7.61 2.92
CA LEU A 364 0.29 8.72 3.34
C LEU A 364 -0.28 8.51 4.75
N LEU A 365 -0.63 7.27 5.12
CA LEU A 365 -1.01 6.96 6.50
C LEU A 365 0.15 7.16 7.48
N VAL A 366 1.37 6.78 7.09
CA VAL A 366 2.56 7.02 7.91
C VAL A 366 2.84 8.51 8.05
N ALA A 367 2.67 9.30 6.99
CA ALA A 367 2.78 10.78 7.04
C ALA A 367 1.82 11.39 8.07
N GLY A 368 0.54 11.01 8.07
CA GLY A 368 -0.40 11.48 9.10
C GLY A 368 -0.08 10.93 10.50
N SER A 369 0.40 9.68 10.60
CA SER A 369 0.80 9.10 11.89
C SER A 369 2.00 9.81 12.53
N HIS A 370 2.88 10.44 11.74
CA HIS A 370 4.02 11.19 12.27
C HIS A 370 3.55 12.29 13.23
N PHE A 371 2.54 13.08 12.83
CA PHE A 371 1.98 14.14 13.65
C PHE A 371 1.28 13.58 14.90
N ARG A 372 0.47 12.53 14.74
CA ARG A 372 -0.19 11.84 15.86
C ARG A 372 0.79 11.25 16.88
N CYS A 373 1.95 10.78 16.44
CA CYS A 373 2.95 10.18 17.32
C CYS A 373 3.80 11.18 18.10
N ARG A 374 3.67 12.50 17.84
CA ARG A 374 4.33 13.55 18.64
C ARG A 374 3.87 13.52 20.10
N ASP A 375 2.60 13.22 20.33
CA ASP A 375 2.04 12.97 21.66
C ASP A 375 1.22 11.68 21.69
N LYS A 376 1.86 10.59 22.14
CA LYS A 376 1.25 9.26 22.23
C LYS A 376 0.22 9.14 23.36
N THR A 377 0.12 10.13 24.24
CA THR A 377 -0.87 10.12 25.33
C THR A 377 -2.26 10.57 24.86
N ARG A 378 -2.33 11.25 23.71
CA ARG A 378 -3.57 11.77 23.12
C ARG A 378 -4.14 10.83 22.05
N VAL A 379 -4.64 9.69 22.51
CA VAL A 379 -5.31 8.68 21.67
C VAL A 379 -6.53 8.10 22.37
N GLY A 380 -7.62 7.93 21.64
CA GLY A 380 -8.84 7.28 22.05
C GLY A 380 -9.92 8.26 22.50
N LEU A 381 -10.49 7.99 23.68
CA LEU A 381 -11.49 8.85 24.30
C LEU A 381 -10.88 9.55 25.52
N ASP A 382 -11.25 10.80 25.74
CA ASP A 382 -10.83 11.56 26.92
C ASP A 382 -11.58 11.13 28.20
N LYS A 383 -11.29 11.80 29.33
CA LYS A 383 -11.95 11.55 30.63
C LYS A 383 -13.47 11.76 30.60
N ASN A 384 -13.98 12.54 29.66
CA ASN A 384 -15.41 12.81 29.45
C ASN A 384 -16.03 11.88 28.38
N ARG A 385 -15.29 10.85 27.97
CA ARG A 385 -15.65 9.90 26.90
C ARG A 385 -15.84 10.56 25.53
N GLN A 386 -15.26 11.74 25.30
CA GLN A 386 -15.28 12.41 24.01
C GLN A 386 -14.09 11.97 23.16
N PRO A 387 -14.23 11.91 21.82
CA PRO A 387 -13.11 11.71 20.91
C PRO A 387 -11.97 12.67 21.21
N VAL A 388 -10.75 12.13 21.35
CA VAL A 388 -9.57 12.98 21.46
C VAL A 388 -9.36 13.71 20.13
N ASP A 389 -9.26 15.04 20.20
CA ASP A 389 -8.87 15.91 19.09
C ASP A 389 -7.38 16.23 19.20
N THR A 390 -6.65 16.05 18.10
CA THR A 390 -5.21 16.27 17.95
C THR A 390 -4.88 17.03 16.67
N ARG A 391 -5.85 17.72 16.07
CA ARG A 391 -5.63 18.52 14.85
C ARG A 391 -4.56 19.60 15.04
N ASP A 392 -4.40 20.09 16.26
CA ASP A 392 -3.32 20.99 16.68
C ASP A 392 -1.91 20.40 16.53
N LEU A 393 -1.77 19.06 16.51
CA LEU A 393 -0.47 18.42 16.28
C LEU A 393 -0.03 18.48 14.82
N PHE A 394 -0.96 18.76 13.90
CA PHE A 394 -0.69 18.75 12.46
C PHE A 394 -0.19 20.12 11.98
N ASP A 395 0.91 20.10 11.24
CA ASP A 395 1.35 21.21 10.41
C ASP A 395 0.85 20.96 8.99
N LYS A 396 -0.18 21.70 8.57
CA LYS A 396 -0.81 21.52 7.24
C LYS A 396 0.17 21.76 6.09
N PRO A 397 0.91 22.89 6.02
CA PRO A 397 1.94 23.08 5.00
C PRO A 397 2.94 21.93 4.91
N MET A 398 3.36 21.39 6.05
CA MET A 398 4.34 20.31 6.06
C MET A 398 3.73 18.96 5.65
N LEU A 399 2.50 18.63 6.09
CA LEU A 399 1.79 17.45 5.59
C LEU A 399 1.58 17.53 4.07
N LYS A 400 1.20 18.71 3.57
CA LYS A 400 1.04 18.99 2.14
C LYS A 400 2.33 18.70 1.37
N ALA A 401 3.46 19.19 1.88
CA ALA A 401 4.76 18.94 1.28
C ALA A 401 5.16 17.46 1.32
N MET A 402 4.88 16.74 2.42
CA MET A 402 5.12 15.29 2.51
C MET A 402 4.32 14.50 1.45
N VAL A 403 3.04 14.83 1.26
CA VAL A 403 2.19 14.16 0.27
C VAL A 403 2.71 14.39 -1.15
N GLY A 404 3.14 15.63 -1.45
CA GLY A 404 3.75 16.00 -2.72
C GLY A 404 5.04 15.22 -2.99
N ASP A 405 6.00 15.29 -2.07
CA ASP A 405 7.28 14.59 -2.20
C ASP A 405 7.12 13.07 -2.32
N VAL A 406 6.17 12.47 -1.59
CA VAL A 406 5.86 11.04 -1.72
C VAL A 406 5.44 10.70 -3.14
N PHE A 407 4.59 11.51 -3.77
CA PHE A 407 4.19 11.29 -5.16
C PHE A 407 5.36 11.48 -6.12
N ASP A 408 6.06 12.61 -6.02
CA ASP A 408 7.14 12.97 -6.94
C ASP A 408 8.27 11.95 -6.92
N GLU A 409 8.72 11.56 -5.73
CA GLU A 409 9.80 10.59 -5.56
C GLU A 409 9.37 9.18 -5.97
N TYR A 410 8.14 8.75 -5.65
CA TYR A 410 7.65 7.45 -6.11
C TYR A 410 7.57 7.39 -7.63
N PHE A 411 7.00 8.43 -8.25
CA PHE A 411 6.89 8.54 -9.71
C PHE A 411 8.28 8.53 -10.35
N SER A 412 9.23 9.27 -9.81
CA SER A 412 10.63 9.29 -10.26
C SER A 412 11.28 7.92 -10.17
N GLY A 413 11.17 7.26 -9.02
CA GLY A 413 11.70 5.90 -8.84
C GLY A 413 11.08 4.90 -9.81
N PHE A 414 9.76 4.99 -10.03
CA PHE A 414 9.01 4.05 -10.86
C PHE A 414 9.20 4.25 -12.37
N THR A 415 9.18 5.50 -12.82
CA THR A 415 9.24 5.84 -14.25
C THR A 415 10.67 6.09 -14.73
N GLY A 416 11.53 6.60 -13.86
CA GLY A 416 12.84 7.16 -14.20
C GLY A 416 12.79 8.60 -14.72
N LEU A 417 11.64 9.28 -14.59
CA LEU A 417 11.38 10.64 -15.07
C LEU A 417 10.81 11.50 -13.94
N SER A 418 10.93 12.81 -14.04
CA SER A 418 10.16 13.72 -13.18
C SER A 418 8.69 13.80 -13.64
N PRO A 419 7.73 13.98 -12.72
CA PRO A 419 6.34 14.22 -13.09
C PRO A 419 6.21 15.44 -14.01
N ALA A 420 5.44 15.32 -15.10
CA ALA A 420 5.29 16.38 -16.10
C ALA A 420 4.32 17.51 -15.71
N GLY A 421 3.63 17.40 -14.58
CA GLY A 421 2.58 18.31 -14.17
C GLY A 421 2.26 18.18 -12.69
N PRO A 422 1.25 18.94 -12.19
CA PRO A 422 0.86 18.91 -10.79
C PRO A 422 0.35 17.52 -10.39
N LEU A 423 0.26 17.29 -9.07
CA LEU A 423 -0.40 16.12 -8.52
C LEU A 423 -1.81 15.95 -9.13
N PRO A 424 -2.24 14.71 -9.42
CA PRO A 424 -3.52 14.45 -10.07
C PRO A 424 -4.70 14.51 -9.08
N VAL A 425 -4.63 15.42 -8.11
CA VAL A 425 -5.61 15.60 -7.02
C VAL A 425 -5.63 17.04 -6.55
N ASP A 426 -6.75 17.45 -5.95
CA ASP A 426 -6.78 18.64 -5.10
C ASP A 426 -6.02 18.34 -3.80
N LEU A 427 -4.77 18.78 -3.76
CA LEU A 427 -3.85 18.52 -2.65
C LEU A 427 -4.25 19.27 -1.38
N ASP A 428 -4.83 20.46 -1.49
CA ASP A 428 -5.32 21.21 -0.33
C ASP A 428 -6.50 20.48 0.31
N ARG A 429 -7.49 20.08 -0.50
CA ARG A 429 -8.62 19.31 0.00
C ARG A 429 -8.19 17.98 0.60
N LEU A 430 -7.27 17.24 -0.03
CA LEU A 430 -6.78 15.97 0.50
C LEU A 430 -6.14 16.16 1.88
N THR A 431 -5.27 17.17 2.03
CA THR A 431 -4.56 17.42 3.29
C THR A 431 -5.49 17.90 4.40
N ASP A 432 -6.46 18.76 4.09
CA ASP A 432 -7.49 19.18 5.04
C ASP A 432 -8.29 17.99 5.56
N ARG A 433 -8.76 17.13 4.66
CA ARG A 433 -9.53 15.94 5.02
C ARG A 433 -8.68 14.92 5.78
N MET A 434 -7.40 14.76 5.44
CA MET A 434 -6.46 13.95 6.22
C MET A 434 -6.36 14.46 7.67
N ILE A 435 -6.16 15.76 7.88
CA ILE A 435 -6.09 16.36 9.22
C ILE A 435 -7.42 16.17 9.96
N GLU A 436 -8.54 16.40 9.27
CA GLU A 436 -9.86 16.29 9.87
C GLU A 436 -10.17 14.86 10.33
N GLU A 437 -9.92 13.85 9.51
CA GLU A 437 -10.26 12.45 9.77
C GLU A 437 -9.20 11.70 10.59
N MET A 438 -7.93 12.05 10.44
CA MET A 438 -6.83 11.42 11.18
C MET A 438 -6.51 12.18 12.47
N GLY A 439 -6.93 13.43 12.62
CA GLY A 439 -6.69 14.25 13.81
C GLY A 439 -7.71 14.05 14.92
N VAL A 440 -8.87 13.44 14.65
CA VAL A 440 -9.92 13.23 15.66
C VAL A 440 -10.29 11.76 15.75
N ASP A 441 -10.28 11.21 16.96
CA ASP A 441 -10.58 9.80 17.21
C ASP A 441 -12.09 9.53 17.24
N ARG A 442 -12.79 9.88 16.14
CA ARG A 442 -14.26 9.77 16.02
C ARG A 442 -14.75 8.34 16.08
N TYR A 443 -14.06 7.45 15.37
CA TYR A 443 -14.49 6.07 15.18
C TYR A 443 -13.70 5.15 16.10
N MET A 444 -14.27 4.86 17.26
CA MET A 444 -13.57 4.12 18.32
C MET A 444 -14.07 2.70 18.54
N THR A 445 -15.18 2.31 17.89
CA THR A 445 -15.90 1.09 18.23
C THR A 445 -15.84 0.00 17.16
N GLU A 446 -15.80 -1.24 17.61
CA GLU A 446 -16.05 -2.43 16.80
C GLU A 446 -17.04 -3.37 17.50
N LEU A 447 -17.58 -4.32 16.75
CA LEU A 447 -18.54 -5.30 17.26
C LEU A 447 -17.84 -6.66 17.43
N LEU A 448 -17.66 -7.11 18.67
CA LEU A 448 -17.22 -8.47 19.00
C LEU A 448 -18.41 -9.41 18.79
N ARG A 449 -18.47 -10.06 17.63
CA ARG A 449 -19.63 -10.89 17.27
C ARG A 449 -19.69 -12.18 18.08
N ARG A 450 -20.90 -12.68 18.34
CA ARG A 450 -21.14 -13.96 19.02
C ARG A 450 -20.26 -15.09 18.51
N THR A 451 -20.13 -15.23 17.19
CA THR A 451 -19.32 -16.33 16.66
C THR A 451 -17.82 -16.13 16.83
N ASP A 452 -17.34 -14.88 16.90
CA ASP A 452 -15.92 -14.61 17.16
C ASP A 452 -15.59 -14.93 18.63
N GLN A 453 -16.57 -14.73 19.52
CA GLN A 453 -16.48 -15.12 20.93
C GLN A 453 -16.33 -16.64 21.11
N ASN A 454 -16.91 -17.46 20.24
CA ASN A 454 -16.82 -18.93 20.32
C ASN A 454 -15.38 -19.45 20.18
N GLY A 455 -14.48 -18.69 19.57
CA GLY A 455 -13.06 -19.05 19.45
C GLY A 455 -12.22 -18.75 20.70
N LEU A 456 -12.80 -18.12 21.72
CA LEU A 456 -12.13 -17.77 22.98
C LEU A 456 -12.61 -18.69 24.09
N THR A 457 -11.76 -19.08 25.03
CA THR A 457 -12.19 -19.64 26.33
C THR A 457 -12.88 -18.56 27.18
N ASP A 458 -13.61 -18.95 28.24
CA ASP A 458 -14.27 -17.98 29.12
C ASP A 458 -13.26 -17.04 29.81
N SER A 459 -12.09 -17.56 30.19
CA SER A 459 -11.01 -16.76 30.77
C SER A 459 -10.42 -15.78 29.76
N GLU A 460 -10.17 -16.23 28.51
CA GLU A 460 -9.71 -15.35 27.42
C GLU A 460 -10.75 -14.29 27.06
N PHE A 461 -12.03 -14.62 27.06
CA PHE A 461 -13.11 -13.69 26.79
C PHE A 461 -13.19 -12.58 27.84
N ILE A 462 -13.16 -12.94 29.13
CA ILE A 462 -13.15 -11.96 30.22
C ILE A 462 -11.86 -11.12 30.19
N ALA A 463 -10.69 -11.74 29.99
CA ALA A 463 -9.43 -11.03 29.87
C ALA A 463 -9.45 -10.05 28.69
N PHE A 464 -9.96 -10.49 27.54
CA PHE A 464 -10.11 -9.65 26.35
C PHE A 464 -10.99 -8.43 26.63
N LEU A 465 -12.18 -8.60 27.20
CA LEU A 465 -13.07 -7.46 27.51
C LEU A 465 -12.45 -6.49 28.52
N LYS A 466 -11.73 -6.99 29.55
CA LYS A 466 -10.99 -6.12 30.50
C LYS A 466 -9.96 -5.25 29.78
N THR A 467 -9.21 -5.80 28.83
CA THR A 467 -8.25 -5.00 28.02
C THR A 467 -8.94 -3.94 27.14
N ARG A 468 -10.26 -4.03 26.95
CA ARG A 468 -11.09 -3.05 26.23
C ARG A 468 -11.81 -2.06 27.14
N GLY A 469 -11.46 -2.04 28.42
CA GLY A 469 -11.98 -1.07 29.40
C GLY A 469 -13.29 -1.50 30.08
N TYR A 470 -13.68 -2.77 29.99
CA TYR A 470 -14.83 -3.29 30.74
C TYR A 470 -14.46 -3.52 32.20
N ASP A 471 -15.25 -2.96 33.11
CA ASP A 471 -15.11 -3.16 34.55
C ASP A 471 -15.81 -4.43 35.06
N ALA A 472 -15.60 -4.78 36.33
CA ALA A 472 -16.16 -5.98 36.94
C ALA A 472 -17.70 -6.01 36.93
N ASN A 473 -18.35 -4.86 37.06
CA ASN A 473 -19.81 -4.76 37.08
C ASN A 473 -20.39 -4.98 35.68
N GLN A 474 -19.76 -4.39 34.67
CA GLN A 474 -20.13 -4.61 33.27
C GLN A 474 -19.94 -6.07 32.85
N LEU A 475 -18.91 -6.74 33.37
CA LEU A 475 -18.61 -8.14 33.05
C LEU A 475 -19.57 -9.14 33.71
N ALA A 476 -20.08 -8.84 34.91
CA ALA A 476 -20.96 -9.76 35.65
C ALA A 476 -22.23 -10.15 34.89
N GLY A 477 -22.71 -9.28 33.99
CA GLY A 477 -23.89 -9.51 33.16
C GLY A 477 -23.61 -10.01 31.73
N LEU A 478 -22.37 -10.32 31.38
CA LEU A 478 -21.99 -10.74 30.02
C LEU A 478 -21.65 -12.23 29.97
N LYS A 479 -22.36 -12.98 29.12
CA LYS A 479 -22.02 -14.37 28.80
C LYS A 479 -21.45 -14.46 27.38
N ARG A 480 -20.36 -15.22 27.25
CA ARG A 480 -19.73 -15.55 25.97
C ARG A 480 -20.75 -16.21 25.04
N GLY A 481 -20.84 -15.74 23.81
CA GLY A 481 -21.69 -16.29 22.75
C GLY A 481 -23.17 -15.87 22.80
N GLU A 482 -23.61 -15.12 23.82
CA GLU A 482 -25.03 -14.78 24.00
C GLU A 482 -25.51 -13.68 23.04
N LYS A 483 -24.72 -12.61 22.92
CA LYS A 483 -25.00 -11.44 22.07
C LYS A 483 -23.72 -10.82 21.55
N ASP A 484 -23.85 -10.00 20.51
CA ASP A 484 -22.73 -9.19 20.03
C ASP A 484 -22.42 -8.09 21.05
N ILE A 485 -21.14 -7.76 21.22
CA ILE A 485 -20.67 -6.80 22.23
C ILE A 485 -19.92 -5.66 21.55
N LEU A 486 -20.34 -4.42 21.81
CA LEU A 486 -19.66 -3.23 21.29
C LEU A 486 -18.41 -2.96 22.12
N ILE A 487 -17.23 -3.03 21.52
CA ILE A 487 -15.96 -2.81 22.22
C ILE A 487 -15.24 -1.59 21.67
N THR A 488 -14.46 -0.93 22.53
CA THR A 488 -13.59 0.18 22.14
C THR A 488 -12.25 -0.36 21.64
N SER A 489 -11.91 -0.11 20.38
CA SER A 489 -10.64 -0.57 19.80
C SER A 489 -9.98 0.34 18.77
N GLY A 490 -10.58 1.49 18.44
CA GLY A 490 -10.02 2.45 17.49
C GLY A 490 -8.74 3.16 17.97
N PRO A 491 -8.30 4.21 17.25
CA PRO A 491 -9.05 4.90 16.20
C PRO A 491 -9.09 4.14 14.86
N HIS A 492 -10.27 4.07 14.26
CA HIS A 492 -10.52 3.59 12.89
C HIS A 492 -10.69 4.78 11.94
N LEU A 493 -10.58 4.54 10.62
CA LEU A 493 -11.08 5.51 9.62
C LEU A 493 -12.37 4.95 9.01
N GLY A 494 -13.50 5.51 9.45
CA GLY A 494 -14.84 5.03 9.12
C GLY A 494 -15.48 4.22 10.24
N ASP A 495 -16.81 4.25 10.25
CA ASP A 495 -17.64 3.54 11.22
C ASP A 495 -17.84 2.06 10.83
N PHE A 496 -18.28 1.24 11.78
CA PHE A 496 -18.55 -0.18 11.56
C PHE A 496 -19.53 -0.41 10.40
N ASN A 497 -19.19 -1.34 9.49
CA ASN A 497 -19.92 -1.62 8.25
C ASN A 497 -20.15 -0.40 7.33
N ARG A 498 -19.37 0.68 7.49
CA ARG A 498 -19.37 1.82 6.58
C ARG A 498 -18.09 1.85 5.73
N GLN A 499 -18.11 2.74 4.74
CA GLN A 499 -16.91 3.08 3.97
C GLN A 499 -15.91 3.84 4.85
N ILE A 500 -14.68 3.95 4.37
CA ILE A 500 -13.66 4.81 4.98
C ILE A 500 -14.19 6.26 5.07
N SER A 501 -13.94 6.94 6.20
CA SER A 501 -14.36 8.33 6.40
C SER A 501 -13.53 9.36 5.61
N LEU A 502 -12.46 8.88 4.96
CA LEU A 502 -11.52 9.66 4.18
C LEU A 502 -11.49 9.17 2.71
N PRO A 503 -12.57 9.37 1.93
CA PRO A 503 -12.62 8.95 0.54
C PRO A 503 -11.60 9.68 -0.34
N GLU A 504 -11.24 10.93 -0.01
CA GLU A 504 -10.23 11.71 -0.73
C GLU A 504 -8.87 10.99 -0.76
N LEU A 505 -8.50 10.27 0.30
CA LEU A 505 -7.28 9.47 0.32
C LEU A 505 -7.34 8.31 -0.68
N ILE A 506 -8.51 7.68 -0.84
CA ILE A 506 -8.69 6.60 -1.83
C ILE A 506 -8.63 7.16 -3.24
N GLU A 507 -9.33 8.26 -3.49
CA GLU A 507 -9.30 8.94 -4.80
C GLU A 507 -7.87 9.37 -5.14
N GLY A 508 -7.13 9.93 -4.19
CA GLY A 508 -5.76 10.36 -4.43
C GLY A 508 -4.79 9.23 -4.67
N VAL A 509 -4.87 8.15 -3.89
CA VAL A 509 -4.09 6.94 -4.13
C VAL A 509 -4.40 6.35 -5.51
N ALA A 510 -5.68 6.31 -5.90
CA ALA A 510 -6.10 5.83 -7.20
C ALA A 510 -5.49 6.67 -8.34
N ALA A 511 -5.53 8.00 -8.22
CA ALA A 511 -5.02 8.93 -9.22
C ALA A 511 -3.49 8.88 -9.33
N MET A 512 -2.78 8.95 -8.20
CA MET A 512 -1.31 8.87 -8.15
C MET A 512 -0.82 7.56 -8.81
N SER A 513 -1.44 6.44 -8.46
CA SER A 513 -1.10 5.12 -9.02
C SER A 513 -1.34 5.06 -10.53
N ALA A 514 -2.46 5.61 -11.00
CA ALA A 514 -2.81 5.65 -12.41
C ALA A 514 -1.80 6.48 -13.22
N VAL A 515 -1.41 7.64 -12.68
CA VAL A 515 -0.41 8.51 -13.29
C VAL A 515 0.97 7.85 -13.37
N CYS A 516 1.39 7.11 -12.33
CA CYS A 516 2.63 6.34 -12.39
C CYS A 516 2.62 5.31 -13.53
N ILE A 517 1.52 4.55 -13.68
CA ILE A 517 1.37 3.56 -14.76
C ILE A 517 1.39 4.23 -16.13
N ALA A 518 0.62 5.31 -16.31
CA ALA A 518 0.58 6.07 -17.55
C ALA A 518 1.95 6.66 -17.92
N GLY A 519 2.66 7.26 -16.96
CA GLY A 519 4.01 7.79 -17.16
C GLY A 519 5.00 6.71 -17.60
N ARG A 520 4.94 5.51 -16.98
CA ARG A 520 5.78 4.38 -17.38
C ARG A 520 5.44 3.89 -18.78
N PHE A 521 4.16 3.78 -19.12
CA PHE A 521 3.69 3.38 -20.44
C PHE A 521 4.23 4.33 -21.53
N THR A 522 4.07 5.64 -21.35
CA THR A 522 4.58 6.66 -22.29
C THR A 522 6.10 6.64 -22.43
N ALA A 523 6.83 6.45 -21.32
CA ALA A 523 8.28 6.34 -21.33
C ALA A 523 8.74 5.13 -22.19
N THR A 524 8.08 3.97 -22.03
CA THR A 524 8.42 2.76 -22.80
C THR A 524 8.14 2.91 -24.30
N GLN A 525 7.02 3.53 -24.68
CA GLN A 525 6.72 3.77 -26.10
C GLN A 525 7.74 4.68 -26.78
N SER A 526 8.19 5.72 -26.07
CA SER A 526 9.18 6.67 -26.58
C SER A 526 10.55 6.02 -26.81
N SER A 527 10.93 5.04 -25.97
CA SER A 527 12.14 4.24 -26.16
C SER A 527 12.03 3.26 -27.33
N SER A 528 10.88 2.60 -27.52
CA SER A 528 10.65 1.69 -28.65
C SER A 528 10.61 2.42 -30.00
N GLY A 529 10.07 3.64 -30.06
CA GLY A 529 10.03 4.45 -31.28
C GLY A 529 11.40 4.98 -31.74
N LYS A 530 12.40 5.07 -30.85
CA LYS A 530 13.78 5.43 -31.22
C LYS A 530 14.54 4.27 -31.87
N VAL A 531 14.20 3.02 -31.56
CA VAL A 531 14.86 1.83 -32.14
C VAL A 531 14.42 1.57 -33.58
N CYS A 532 13.18 1.92 -33.96
CA CYS A 532 12.69 1.75 -35.33
C CYS A 532 13.07 2.89 -36.31
N ARG A 533 13.72 3.96 -35.86
CA ARG A 533 14.21 5.06 -36.74
C ARG A 533 15.70 4.97 -37.09
N ALA A 534 16.37 3.90 -36.68
CA ALA A 534 17.81 3.69 -36.89
C ALA A 534 18.12 2.46 -37.78
N THR A 535 17.22 2.09 -38.68
CA THR A 535 17.44 1.08 -39.73
C THR A 535 17.10 1.65 -41.09
#